data_AF-A0A7S2KUW6-F1
#
_entry.id   AF-A0A7S2KUW6-F1
#
_cell.length_a   1.000
_cell.length_b   1.000
_cell.length_c   1.000
_cell.angle_alpha   90.00
_cell.angle_beta   90.00
_cell.angle_gamma   90.00
#
_symmetry.space_group_name_H-M   'P 1'
#
loop_
_entity.id
_entity.type
_entity.pdbx_description
1 polymer ?
#
loop_
_entity_poly.entity_id
_entity_poly.type
_entity_poly.pdbx_seq_one_letter_code
_entity_poly.pdbx_strand_id
1 'polypeptide(L)'
;FEGQLSTASVDASDCIGSKNGGTCVVSCRVGYAGTPRVYDCDEGTLRSFTEDISCTEIVCQIDVPAEYESSSCEDKRVGDFCVVSCPEGQGYEPASAAYECNNSGIFQGSGPTCQKRACSTESRPTGVGVDNSDCDGKVAGETCTA
;
A
#
# COMPACT_ATOMS: atom_id res chain seq x y z
N PHE A 1 11.91 -36.02 -6.01
CA PHE A 1 10.89 -35.07 -5.58
C PHE A 1 11.39 -34.47 -4.28
N GLU A 2 12.20 -33.42 -4.39
CA GLU A 2 12.72 -32.72 -3.21
C GLU A 2 11.81 -31.52 -2.96
N GLY A 3 10.89 -31.68 -2.01
CA GLY A 3 10.13 -30.57 -1.45
C GLY A 3 11.04 -29.77 -0.54
N GLN A 4 11.89 -28.92 -1.11
CA GLN A 4 12.53 -27.87 -0.33
C GLN A 4 11.42 -26.90 0.07
N LEU A 5 11.02 -26.94 1.34
CA LEU A 5 10.39 -25.82 2.01
C LEU A 5 11.22 -24.58 1.67
N SER A 6 10.65 -23.69 0.86
CA SER A 6 11.25 -22.40 0.56
C SER A 6 11.38 -21.66 1.89
N THR A 7 12.58 -21.67 2.48
CA THR A 7 12.87 -21.12 3.81
C THR A 7 12.69 -19.60 3.89
N ALA A 8 12.25 -18.95 2.81
CA ALA A 8 11.98 -17.52 2.77
C ALA A 8 10.58 -17.15 3.27
N SER A 9 9.54 -17.97 3.01
CA SER A 9 8.14 -17.61 3.30
C SER A 9 7.53 -18.28 4.53
N VAL A 10 8.17 -19.32 5.05
CA VAL A 10 7.70 -20.09 6.22
C VAL A 10 8.50 -19.77 7.49
N ASP A 11 7.81 -19.77 8.62
CA ASP A 11 8.37 -19.72 9.97
C ASP A 11 8.21 -21.07 10.65
N ALA A 12 9.35 -21.73 10.90
CA ALA A 12 9.44 -23.03 11.57
C ALA A 12 10.15 -22.92 12.92
N SER A 13 10.16 -21.72 13.51
CA SER A 13 10.83 -21.45 14.80
C SER A 13 10.31 -22.38 15.92
N ASP A 14 9.04 -22.74 15.89
CA ASP A 14 8.41 -23.69 16.83
C ASP A 14 8.94 -25.13 16.71
N CYS A 15 9.62 -25.47 15.61
CA CYS A 15 10.21 -26.79 15.40
C CYS A 15 11.65 -26.90 15.91
N ILE A 16 12.25 -25.79 16.38
CA ILE A 16 13.62 -25.79 16.90
C ILE A 16 13.68 -26.63 18.18
N GLY A 17 14.44 -27.73 18.13
CA GLY A 17 14.61 -28.65 19.26
C GLY A 17 13.55 -29.75 19.36
N SER A 18 12.64 -29.85 18.39
CA SER A 18 11.65 -30.94 18.34
C SER A 18 12.36 -32.30 18.18
N LYS A 19 12.02 -33.27 19.03
CA LYS A 19 12.63 -34.61 19.07
C LYS A 19 11.81 -35.61 18.27
N ASN A 20 12.38 -36.79 18.01
CA ASN A 20 11.69 -37.87 17.31
C ASN A 20 10.35 -38.23 18.00
N GLY A 21 9.27 -38.30 17.23
CA GLY A 21 7.89 -38.45 17.72
C GLY A 21 7.25 -37.16 18.27
N GLY A 22 7.94 -36.03 18.20
CA GLY A 22 7.43 -34.71 18.57
C GLY A 22 6.70 -34.02 17.43
N THR A 23 5.80 -33.11 17.78
CA THR A 23 5.07 -32.28 16.81
C THR A 23 5.41 -30.81 17.00
N CYS A 24 5.33 -30.03 15.92
CA CYS A 24 5.48 -28.59 15.94
C CYS A 24 4.53 -27.94 14.93
N VAL A 25 4.33 -26.63 15.05
CA VAL A 25 3.54 -25.87 14.09
C VAL A 25 4.48 -25.09 13.19
N VAL A 26 4.28 -25.17 11.88
CA VAL A 26 4.92 -24.29 10.91
C VAL A 26 3.88 -23.28 10.46
N SER A 27 4.26 -22.00 10.45
CA SER A 27 3.39 -20.90 10.08
C SER A 27 3.99 -20.07 8.94
N CYS A 28 3.25 -19.10 8.42
CA CYS A 28 3.79 -18.16 7.43
C CYS A 28 4.48 -16.98 8.12
N ARG A 29 5.58 -16.50 7.54
CA ARG A 29 6.24 -15.29 8.02
C ARG A 29 5.37 -14.05 7.82
N VAL A 30 5.70 -12.98 8.54
CA VAL A 30 5.15 -11.63 8.30
C VAL A 30 5.26 -11.30 6.80
N GLY A 31 4.17 -10.78 6.23
CA GLY A 31 4.06 -10.52 4.79
C GLY A 31 3.62 -11.70 3.92
N TYR A 32 3.35 -12.87 4.52
CA TYR A 32 2.80 -14.03 3.82
C TYR A 32 1.50 -14.50 4.49
N ALA A 33 0.57 -14.99 3.68
CA ALA A 33 -0.69 -15.58 4.10
C ALA A 33 -0.75 -17.06 3.71
N GLY A 34 -1.25 -17.87 4.63
CA GLY A 34 -1.44 -19.30 4.47
C GLY A 34 -1.92 -19.91 5.78
N THR A 35 -2.52 -21.10 5.70
CA THR A 35 -3.00 -21.80 6.88
C THR A 35 -1.82 -22.50 7.57
N PRO A 36 -1.52 -22.22 8.85
CA PRO A 36 -0.49 -22.93 9.60
C PRO A 36 -0.74 -24.43 9.63
N ARG A 37 0.33 -25.22 9.64
CA ARG A 37 0.26 -26.69 9.59
C ARG A 37 1.06 -27.32 10.72
N VAL A 38 0.58 -28.46 11.20
CA VAL A 38 1.31 -29.28 12.16
C VAL A 38 2.22 -30.24 11.39
N TYR A 39 3.47 -30.31 11.84
CA TYR A 39 4.49 -31.20 11.34
C TYR A 39 4.97 -32.13 12.44
N ASP A 40 5.32 -33.36 12.07
CA ASP A 40 5.88 -34.38 12.95
C ASP A 40 7.35 -34.56 12.63
N CYS A 41 8.17 -34.64 13.67
CA CYS A 41 9.56 -35.03 13.56
C CYS A 41 9.64 -36.56 13.61
N ASP A 42 9.79 -37.19 12.44
CA ASP A 42 9.95 -38.64 12.31
C ASP A 42 11.27 -38.96 11.62
N GLU A 43 12.07 -39.80 12.27
CA GLU A 43 13.44 -40.16 11.86
C GLU A 43 14.33 -38.93 11.57
N GLY A 44 14.16 -37.86 12.36
CA GLY A 44 14.90 -36.61 12.21
C GLY A 44 14.46 -35.73 11.04
N THR A 45 13.32 -36.05 10.42
CA THR A 45 12.74 -35.30 9.30
C THR A 45 11.37 -34.74 9.70
N LEU A 46 11.12 -33.46 9.42
CA LEU A 46 9.79 -32.88 9.58
C LEU A 46 8.89 -33.31 8.41
N ARG A 47 7.73 -33.89 8.71
CA ARG A 47 6.74 -34.30 7.71
C ARG A 47 5.36 -33.77 8.08
N SER A 48 4.60 -33.33 7.09
CA SER A 48 3.19 -32.96 7.29
C SER A 48 2.29 -34.19 7.15
N PHE A 49 1.22 -34.30 7.94
CA PHE A 49 0.24 -35.38 7.81
C PHE A 49 -0.62 -35.34 6.54
N THR A 50 -0.91 -34.14 6.04
CA THR A 50 -1.87 -33.95 4.94
C THR A 50 -1.21 -33.37 3.69
N GLU A 51 -0.69 -32.17 3.83
CA GLU A 51 -0.12 -31.39 2.75
C GLU A 51 0.89 -30.41 3.35
N ASP A 52 1.90 -30.07 2.56
CA ASP A 52 2.85 -29.04 2.95
C ASP A 52 2.17 -27.68 3.09
N ILE A 53 2.70 -26.86 3.99
CA ILE A 53 2.26 -25.48 4.11
C ILE A 53 2.54 -24.72 2.80
N SER A 54 1.53 -23.97 2.34
CA SER A 54 1.66 -23.03 1.23
C SER A 54 1.47 -21.62 1.76
N CYS A 55 2.53 -20.81 1.66
CA CYS A 55 2.54 -19.41 2.07
C CYS A 55 2.65 -18.53 0.82
N THR A 56 1.63 -17.73 0.56
CA THR A 56 1.57 -16.79 -0.55
C THR A 56 1.83 -15.40 -0.05
N GLU A 57 2.60 -14.62 -0.79
CA GLU A 57 2.94 -13.26 -0.42
C GLU A 57 1.70 -12.36 -0.42
N ILE A 58 1.60 -11.49 0.58
CA ILE A 58 0.51 -10.53 0.71
C ILE A 58 0.87 -9.29 -0.11
N VAL A 59 0.13 -9.10 -1.20
CA VAL A 59 0.16 -7.87 -2.00
C VAL A 59 -0.94 -6.95 -1.48
N CYS A 60 -0.62 -5.68 -1.26
CA CYS A 60 -1.61 -4.72 -0.82
C CYS A 60 -2.62 -4.39 -1.92
N GLN A 61 -3.89 -4.37 -1.55
CA GLN A 61 -4.93 -3.87 -2.43
C GLN A 61 -4.88 -2.34 -2.48
N ILE A 62 -4.95 -1.79 -3.69
CA ILE A 62 -5.05 -0.35 -3.90
C ILE A 62 -6.48 0.06 -3.53
N ASP A 63 -6.63 0.63 -2.33
CA ASP A 63 -7.86 1.24 -1.82
C ASP A 63 -7.63 2.71 -1.46
N VAL A 64 -6.82 3.39 -2.28
CA VAL A 64 -6.55 4.82 -2.15
C VAL A 64 -7.71 5.59 -2.80
N PRO A 65 -8.19 6.71 -2.20
CA PRO A 65 -9.23 7.53 -2.80
C PRO A 65 -8.89 7.97 -4.23
N ALA A 66 -9.89 7.90 -5.12
CA ALA A 66 -9.72 8.15 -6.56
C ALA A 66 -9.32 9.61 -6.92
N GLU A 67 -9.38 10.52 -5.94
CA GLU A 67 -8.90 11.90 -6.09
C GLU A 67 -7.36 12.03 -6.04
N TYR A 68 -6.66 10.96 -5.67
CA TYR A 68 -5.20 10.94 -5.62
C TYR A 68 -4.59 10.11 -6.76
N GLU A 69 -3.39 10.51 -7.16
CA GLU A 69 -2.51 9.68 -7.98
C GLU A 69 -1.83 8.65 -7.10
N SER A 70 -2.10 7.36 -7.35
CA SER A 70 -1.65 6.24 -6.51
C SER A 70 -0.87 5.16 -7.29
N SER A 71 -0.37 5.48 -8.48
CA SER A 71 0.38 4.54 -9.34
C SER A 71 1.60 3.93 -8.63
N SER A 72 2.21 4.67 -7.69
CA SER A 72 3.33 4.15 -6.90
C SER A 72 2.94 3.06 -5.89
N CYS A 73 1.64 2.81 -5.69
CA CYS A 73 1.09 1.79 -4.79
C CYS A 73 0.84 0.44 -5.49
N GLU A 74 1.10 0.35 -6.80
CA GLU A 74 1.01 -0.91 -7.54
C GLU A 74 2.04 -1.93 -7.04
N ASP A 75 1.61 -3.18 -6.93
CA ASP A 75 2.41 -4.36 -6.56
C ASP A 75 3.20 -4.25 -5.23
N LYS A 76 2.81 -3.33 -4.33
CA LYS A 76 3.44 -3.21 -3.01
C LYS A 76 3.05 -4.33 -2.08
N ARG A 77 3.97 -4.67 -1.19
CA ARG A 77 3.89 -5.80 -0.28
C ARG A 77 3.97 -5.32 1.15
N VAL A 78 3.63 -6.18 2.10
CA VAL A 78 3.64 -5.83 3.52
C VAL A 78 4.99 -5.25 3.93
N GLY A 79 4.97 -4.08 4.56
CA GLY A 79 6.15 -3.31 4.96
C GLY A 79 6.69 -2.36 3.90
N ASP A 80 6.19 -2.43 2.65
CA ASP A 80 6.51 -1.43 1.63
C ASP A 80 5.73 -0.14 1.85
N PHE A 81 6.32 0.95 1.36
CA PHE A 81 5.68 2.25 1.29
C PHE A 81 5.35 2.61 -0.16
N CYS A 82 4.27 3.36 -0.32
CA CYS A 82 3.96 4.10 -1.55
C CYS A 82 3.65 5.56 -1.24
N VAL A 83 3.70 6.38 -2.29
CA VAL A 83 3.38 7.80 -2.25
C VAL A 83 2.08 8.04 -3.01
N VAL A 84 1.14 8.70 -2.35
CA VAL A 84 -0.07 9.23 -2.99
C VAL A 84 0.08 10.74 -3.13
N SER A 85 -0.33 11.31 -4.25
CA SER A 85 -0.18 12.74 -4.52
C SER A 85 -1.42 13.36 -5.14
N CYS A 86 -1.56 14.67 -5.01
CA CYS A 86 -2.58 15.40 -5.74
C CYS A 86 -2.32 15.33 -7.25
N PRO A 87 -3.37 15.22 -8.09
CA PRO A 87 -3.20 15.10 -9.54
C PRO A 87 -2.44 16.27 -10.14
N GLU A 88 -1.35 15.96 -10.83
CA GLU A 88 -0.56 16.96 -11.52
C GLU A 88 -1.36 17.57 -12.68
N GLY A 89 -1.14 18.87 -12.93
CA GLY A 89 -1.79 19.58 -14.04
C GLY A 89 -3.27 19.90 -13.84
N GLN A 90 -3.92 19.45 -12.76
CA GLN A 90 -5.33 19.78 -12.46
C GLN A 90 -5.51 21.06 -11.64
N GLY A 91 -4.46 21.89 -11.57
CA GLY A 91 -4.51 23.15 -10.84
C GLY A 91 -4.50 23.00 -9.32
N TYR A 92 -4.09 21.84 -8.79
CA TYR A 92 -3.82 21.67 -7.36
C TYR A 92 -2.40 22.13 -7.00
N GLU A 93 -2.22 22.61 -5.77
CA GLU A 93 -0.90 22.76 -5.16
C GLU A 93 -0.22 21.39 -5.02
N PRO A 94 1.10 21.30 -5.23
CA PRO A 94 1.81 20.04 -5.09
C PRO A 94 1.78 19.58 -3.63
N ALA A 95 1.10 18.46 -3.38
CA ALA A 95 1.06 17.83 -2.08
C ALA A 95 1.07 16.30 -2.24
N SER A 96 1.75 15.62 -1.31
CA SER A 96 1.89 14.16 -1.30
C SER A 96 1.95 13.62 0.13
N ALA A 97 1.61 12.34 0.29
CA ALA A 97 1.71 11.63 1.56
C ALA A 97 2.15 10.19 1.33
N ALA A 98 2.79 9.60 2.34
CA ALA A 98 3.20 8.20 2.31
C ALA A 98 2.12 7.30 2.92
N TYR A 99 1.90 6.16 2.30
CA TYR A 99 1.05 5.07 2.80
C TYR A 99 1.94 3.83 3.01
N GLU A 100 1.68 3.10 4.07
CA GLU A 100 2.36 1.84 4.40
C GLU A 100 1.44 0.67 4.14
N CYS A 101 1.95 -0.36 3.45
CA CYS A 101 1.24 -1.61 3.27
C CYS A 101 1.31 -2.43 4.57
N ASN A 102 0.20 -2.57 5.27
CA ASN A 102 0.15 -3.28 6.55
C ASN A 102 0.01 -4.81 6.38
N ASN A 103 0.13 -5.55 7.48
CA ASN A 103 0.05 -7.02 7.47
C ASN A 103 -1.35 -7.59 7.13
N SER A 104 -2.37 -6.74 6.97
CA SER A 104 -3.68 -7.13 6.45
C SER A 104 -3.79 -7.00 4.93
N GLY A 105 -2.73 -6.55 4.25
CA GLY A 105 -2.76 -6.32 2.80
C GLY A 105 -3.55 -5.06 2.43
N ILE A 106 -3.62 -4.08 3.33
CA ILE A 106 -4.29 -2.80 3.11
C ILE A 106 -3.31 -1.66 3.35
N PHE A 107 -3.36 -0.63 2.51
CA PHE A 107 -2.57 0.57 2.73
C PHE A 107 -3.15 1.41 3.89
N GLN A 108 -2.31 1.77 4.85
CA GLN A 108 -2.62 2.72 5.91
C GLN A 108 -1.81 4.01 5.75
N GLY A 109 -2.49 5.13 5.92
CA GLY A 109 -1.91 6.46 5.81
C GLY A 109 -2.99 7.53 5.89
N SER A 110 -2.57 8.78 5.88
CA SER A 110 -3.46 9.93 5.71
C SER A 110 -3.06 10.66 4.44
N GLY A 111 -4.01 10.83 3.52
CA GLY A 111 -3.79 11.48 2.24
C GLY A 111 -3.40 12.96 2.37
N PRO A 112 -2.75 13.54 1.35
CA PRO A 112 -2.48 14.97 1.32
C PRO A 112 -3.77 15.77 1.17
N THR A 113 -3.78 17.02 1.61
CA THR A 113 -4.87 17.94 1.30
C THR A 113 -4.65 18.57 -0.08
N CYS A 114 -5.50 18.24 -1.06
CA CYS A 114 -5.42 18.81 -2.40
C CYS A 114 -6.11 20.18 -2.49
N GLN A 115 -5.34 21.23 -2.21
CA GLN A 115 -5.79 22.62 -2.33
C GLN A 115 -5.65 23.10 -3.78
N LYS A 116 -6.68 23.74 -4.32
CA LYS A 116 -6.62 24.35 -5.65
C LYS A 116 -5.74 25.61 -5.61
N ARG A 117 -4.89 25.79 -6.61
CA ARG A 117 -4.05 26.98 -6.79
C ARG A 117 -4.93 28.20 -7.03
N ALA A 118 -4.58 29.29 -6.38
CA ALA A 118 -5.14 30.59 -6.66
C ALA A 118 -4.75 31.07 -8.06
N CYS A 119 -5.70 31.72 -8.76
CA CYS A 119 -5.43 32.40 -10.01
C CYS A 119 -4.50 33.60 -9.76
N SER A 120 -3.52 33.80 -10.64
CA SER A 120 -2.63 34.96 -10.53
C SER A 120 -3.41 36.25 -10.77
N THR A 121 -3.14 37.27 -9.97
CA THR A 121 -3.69 38.61 -10.17
C THR A 121 -3.28 39.18 -11.53
N GLU A 122 -2.15 38.74 -12.09
CA GLU A 122 -1.68 39.13 -13.43
C GLU A 122 -2.49 38.48 -14.57
N SER A 123 -3.15 37.35 -14.30
CA SER A 123 -4.00 36.67 -15.29
C SER A 123 -5.44 37.21 -15.32
N ARG A 124 -5.75 38.21 -14.49
CA ARG A 124 -7.07 38.82 -14.43
C ARG A 124 -7.37 39.60 -15.71
N PRO A 125 -8.64 39.68 -16.14
CA PRO A 125 -9.03 40.55 -17.24
C PRO A 125 -8.62 42.00 -16.95
N THR A 126 -7.95 42.63 -17.92
CA THR A 126 -7.51 44.03 -17.84
C THR A 126 -8.06 44.82 -19.02
N GLY A 127 -8.56 46.03 -18.75
CA GLY A 127 -9.03 46.96 -19.78
C GLY A 127 -9.60 48.23 -19.14
N VAL A 128 -9.65 49.33 -19.90
CA VAL A 128 -10.27 50.56 -19.41
C VAL A 128 -11.76 50.31 -19.20
N GLY A 129 -12.25 50.49 -17.98
CA GLY A 129 -13.65 50.28 -17.61
C GLY A 129 -14.06 48.82 -17.30
N VAL A 130 -13.10 47.89 -17.21
CA VAL A 130 -13.34 46.49 -16.82
C VAL A 130 -13.45 46.39 -15.30
N ASP A 131 -14.51 45.74 -14.80
CA ASP A 131 -14.68 45.45 -13.38
C ASP A 131 -14.41 43.96 -13.13
N ASN A 132 -13.18 43.66 -12.72
CA ASN A 132 -12.76 42.28 -12.49
C ASN A 132 -12.87 41.85 -11.02
N SER A 133 -13.64 42.54 -10.16
CA SER A 133 -13.72 42.21 -8.73
C SER A 133 -14.24 40.80 -8.46
N ASP A 134 -15.09 40.27 -9.34
CA ASP A 134 -15.58 38.88 -9.24
C ASP A 134 -14.46 37.85 -9.48
N CYS A 135 -13.33 38.24 -10.07
CA CYS A 135 -12.16 37.37 -10.22
C CYS A 135 -11.24 37.34 -9.00
N ASP A 136 -11.54 38.10 -7.93
CA ASP A 136 -10.74 38.10 -6.71
C ASP A 136 -10.82 36.77 -5.96
N GLY A 137 -9.65 36.20 -5.65
CA GLY A 137 -9.54 34.97 -4.86
C GLY A 137 -10.01 33.70 -5.57
N LYS A 138 -10.34 33.76 -6.86
CA LYS A 138 -10.72 32.58 -7.63
C LYS A 138 -9.58 31.57 -7.69
N VAL A 139 -9.91 30.30 -7.61
CA VAL A 139 -8.97 29.18 -7.73
C VAL A 139 -9.20 28.38 -9.01
N ALA A 140 -8.27 27.47 -9.32
CA ALA A 140 -8.35 26.64 -10.51
C ALA A 140 -9.72 25.93 -10.69
N GLY A 141 -10.30 26.06 -11.87
CA GLY A 141 -11.60 25.48 -12.22
C GLY A 141 -12.82 26.29 -11.78
N GLU A 142 -12.64 27.44 -11.12
CA GLU A 142 -13.71 28.40 -10.92
C GLU A 142 -13.82 29.38 -12.08
N THR A 143 -15.02 29.94 -12.27
CA THR A 143 -15.28 30.98 -13.27
C THR A 143 -15.49 32.33 -12.59
N CYS A 144 -15.16 33.40 -13.31
CA CYS A 144 -15.50 34.78 -12.96
C CYS A 144 -15.94 35.56 -14.20
N THR A 145 -16.59 36.70 -13.96
CA THR A 145 -17.01 37.67 -14.98
C THR A 145 -16.30 39.01 -14.78
N ALA A 146 -15.99 39.72 -15.87
CA ALA A 146 -15.32 41.01 -15.85
C ALA A 146 -15.90 41.99 -16.87
#